data_AF-A0A957THT8-F1
#
_entry.id   AF-A0A957THT8-F1
#
_cell.length_a   1.000
_cell.length_b   1.000
_cell.length_c   1.000
_cell.angle_alpha   90.00
_cell.angle_beta   90.00
_cell.angle_gamma   90.00
#
_symmetry.space_group_name_H-M   'P 1'
#
loop_
_entity.id
_entity.type
_entity.pdbx_description
1 polymer ?
#
loop_
_entity_poly.entity_id
_entity_poly.type
_entity_poly.pdbx_seq_one_letter_code
_entity_poly.pdbx_strand_id
1 'polypeptide(L)'
;LWLRIDSYAVVHGLVTAVRMLQNEFSITAINIQLRPLHTHQAPEPTAEPTEDTPGNPLTRNLATDEGGRLQRFATLDVRWNSQGIATEAWLDWKERVVTIDAGDATLTLREVAERHGSEVWFQHDPSAGQSYFRLLLPLADAPPPAQDQMPI
;
A
#
# COMPACT_ATOMS: atom_id res chain seq x y z
N LEU A 1 1.71 14.04 -6.72
CA LEU A 1 1.45 13.12 -5.58
C LEU A 1 2.81 12.75 -5.00
N TRP A 2 3.10 13.12 -3.76
CA TRP A 2 4.35 12.75 -3.09
C TRP A 2 4.05 11.65 -2.07
N LEU A 3 4.70 10.49 -2.22
CA LEU A 3 4.59 9.38 -1.28
C LEU A 3 5.52 9.62 -0.10
N ARG A 4 5.03 9.39 1.12
CA ARG A 4 5.89 9.40 2.31
C ARG A 4 6.56 8.03 2.35
N ILE A 5 7.73 7.93 1.73
CA ILE A 5 8.56 6.73 1.84
C ILE A 5 9.63 7.06 2.88
N ASP A 6 9.24 7.02 4.15
CA ASP A 6 10.14 7.28 5.28
C ASP A 6 11.18 6.17 5.47
N SER A 7 11.07 5.06 4.73
CA SER A 7 11.93 3.89 4.89
C SER A 7 12.23 3.20 3.56
N TYR A 8 13.52 2.99 3.33
CA TYR A 8 14.06 2.13 2.28
C TYR A 8 13.50 0.69 2.35
N ALA A 9 13.14 0.21 3.55
CA ALA A 9 12.67 -1.17 3.74
C ALA A 9 11.38 -1.50 2.97
N VAL A 10 10.44 -0.55 2.83
CA VAL A 10 9.20 -0.76 2.06
C VAL A 10 9.51 -0.94 0.58
N VAL A 11 10.38 -0.10 0.03
CA VAL A 11 10.79 -0.17 -1.38
C VAL A 11 11.61 -1.43 -1.62
N HIS A 12 12.55 -1.74 -0.73
CA HIS A 12 13.34 -2.95 -0.79
C HIS A 12 12.45 -4.20 -0.72
N GLY A 13 11.46 -4.19 0.16
CA GLY A 13 10.52 -5.29 0.32
C GLY A 13 9.64 -5.51 -0.90
N LEU A 14 9.14 -4.43 -1.50
CA LEU A 14 8.41 -4.47 -2.77
C LEU A 14 9.27 -5.07 -3.89
N VAL A 15 10.50 -4.59 -4.06
CA VAL A 15 11.42 -5.07 -5.10
C VAL A 15 11.75 -6.54 -4.88
N THR A 16 11.97 -6.95 -3.63
CA THR A 16 12.27 -8.34 -3.28
C THR A 16 11.10 -9.25 -3.58
N ALA A 17 9.87 -8.85 -3.21
CA ALA A 17 8.65 -9.59 -3.52
C ALA A 17 8.45 -9.75 -5.03
N VAL A 18 8.64 -8.67 -5.79
CA VAL A 18 8.55 -8.70 -7.26
C VAL A 18 9.59 -9.63 -7.87
N ARG A 19 10.85 -9.57 -7.44
CA ARG A 19 11.91 -10.46 -7.95
C ARG A 19 11.64 -11.92 -7.63
N MET A 20 11.21 -12.21 -6.41
CA MET A 20 10.88 -13.57 -5.99
C MET A 20 9.74 -14.13 -6.84
N LEU A 21 8.72 -13.32 -7.13
CA LEU A 21 7.59 -13.67 -7.99
C LEU A 21 8.01 -13.95 -9.44
N GLN A 22 8.90 -13.11 -9.99
CA GLN A 22 9.45 -13.31 -11.33
C GLN A 22 10.27 -14.61 -11.42
N ASN A 23 11.06 -14.92 -10.38
CA ASN A 23 11.91 -16.09 -10.35
C ASN A 23 11.11 -17.40 -10.12
N GLU A 24 10.15 -17.39 -9.19
CA GLU A 24 9.38 -18.57 -8.79
C GLU A 24 8.37 -18.97 -9.87
N PHE A 25 7.64 -17.98 -10.41
CA PHE A 25 6.51 -18.23 -11.32
C PHE A 25 6.82 -17.87 -12.77
N SER A 26 8.06 -17.51 -13.09
CA SER A 26 8.47 -17.08 -14.45
C SER A 26 7.61 -15.93 -15.01
N ILE A 27 7.16 -15.02 -14.15
CA ILE A 27 6.33 -13.89 -14.56
C ILE A 27 7.17 -12.88 -15.31
N THR A 28 6.85 -12.67 -16.58
CA THR A 28 7.58 -11.74 -17.46
C THR A 28 6.97 -10.34 -17.49
N ALA A 29 5.68 -10.22 -17.18
CA ALA A 29 4.94 -8.96 -17.22
C ALA A 29 4.22 -8.70 -15.90
N ILE A 30 4.43 -7.51 -15.36
CA ILE A 30 3.79 -7.02 -14.14
C ILE A 30 3.20 -5.66 -14.43
N ASN A 31 1.96 -5.44 -14.01
CA ASN A 31 1.30 -4.16 -14.07
C ASN A 31 1.36 -3.48 -12.70
N ILE A 32 2.00 -2.32 -12.63
CA ILE A 32 2.10 -1.52 -11.42
C ILE A 32 1.16 -0.32 -11.56
N GLN A 33 0.23 -0.15 -10.62
CA GLN A 33 -0.70 0.98 -10.61
C GLN A 33 -0.64 1.71 -9.28
N LEU A 34 -0.32 2.99 -9.32
CA LEU A 34 -0.42 3.88 -8.17
C LEU A 34 -1.73 4.68 -8.26
N ARG A 35 -2.58 4.56 -7.25
CA ARG A 35 -3.84 5.30 -7.16
C ARG A 35 -3.88 6.10 -5.85
N PRO A 36 -4.01 7.43 -5.90
CA PRO A 36 -4.25 8.21 -4.69
C PRO A 36 -5.60 7.81 -4.11
N LEU A 37 -5.64 7.49 -2.82
CA LEU A 37 -6.89 7.33 -2.11
C LEU A 37 -7.34 8.75 -1.75
N HIS A 38 -8.10 9.38 -2.64
CA HIS A 38 -8.82 10.58 -2.27
C HIS A 38 -9.86 10.16 -1.24
N THR A 39 -9.65 10.51 0.03
CA THR A 39 -10.70 10.47 1.03
C THR A 39 -11.85 11.29 0.45
N HIS A 40 -12.94 10.62 0.09
CA HIS A 40 -14.10 11.29 -0.46
C HIS A 40 -14.56 12.32 0.58
N GLN A 41 -14.53 13.57 0.14
CA GLN A 41 -15.29 14.73 0.58
C GLN A 41 -16.52 14.32 1.42
N ALA A 42 -16.67 14.92 2.60
CA ALA A 42 -17.94 14.90 3.32
C ALA A 42 -19.07 15.19 2.32
N PRO A 43 -20.23 14.50 2.39
CA PRO A 43 -21.37 14.87 1.56
C PRO A 43 -21.60 16.38 1.74
N GLU A 44 -21.79 17.11 0.63
CA GLU A 44 -22.06 18.54 0.69
C GLU A 44 -23.14 18.81 1.74
N PRO A 45 -23.01 19.87 2.57
CA PRO A 45 -24.05 20.24 3.52
C PRO A 45 -25.21 20.83 2.71
N THR A 46 -26.04 19.98 2.12
CA THR A 46 -27.31 20.37 1.50
C THR A 46 -28.47 19.56 2.08
N ALA A 47 -28.28 18.96 3.25
CA ALA A 47 -29.39 18.46 4.04
C ALA A 47 -29.25 18.96 5.48
N GLU A 48 -30.28 19.68 5.91
CA GLU A 48 -30.47 20.29 7.22
C GLU A 48 -30.20 19.30 8.37
N PRO A 49 -29.69 19.77 9.52
CA PRO A 49 -29.44 18.90 10.67
C PRO A 49 -30.78 18.40 11.21
N THR A 50 -31.10 17.13 10.98
CA THR A 50 -32.17 16.46 11.73
C THR A 50 -31.52 15.71 12.88
N GLU A 51 -31.76 16.25 14.07
CA GLU A 51 -31.13 15.97 15.36
C GLU A 51 -31.55 14.59 15.93
N ASP A 52 -31.34 13.48 15.20
CA ASP A 52 -31.59 12.13 15.74
C ASP A 52 -30.90 10.98 14.98
N THR A 53 -29.70 11.17 14.40
CA THR A 53 -28.98 10.04 13.78
C THR A 53 -27.95 9.46 14.74
N PRO A 54 -28.10 8.21 15.22
CA PRO A 54 -27.10 7.56 16.07
C PRO A 54 -25.78 7.43 15.31
N GLY A 55 -24.71 7.95 15.93
CA GLY A 55 -23.41 8.19 15.30
C GLY A 55 -22.85 6.98 14.55
N ASN A 56 -22.55 7.20 13.28
CA ASN A 56 -21.88 6.24 12.40
C ASN A 56 -20.54 5.78 13.03
N PRO A 57 -20.38 4.48 13.38
CA PRO A 57 -19.17 3.96 14.02
C PRO A 57 -17.93 4.00 13.10
N LEU A 58 -18.09 4.28 11.81
CA LEU A 58 -16.98 4.43 10.86
C LEU A 58 -16.13 5.70 11.08
N THR A 59 -16.59 6.64 11.91
CA THR A 59 -15.91 7.91 12.16
C THR A 59 -14.82 7.81 13.24
N ARG A 60 -14.79 6.72 14.03
CA ARG A 60 -13.96 6.65 15.25
C ARG A 60 -12.47 6.35 15.01
N ASN A 61 -12.11 5.81 13.84
CA ASN A 61 -10.73 5.33 13.57
C ASN A 61 -9.94 6.20 12.58
N LEU A 62 -10.34 7.45 12.36
CA LEU A 62 -9.44 8.43 11.76
C LEU A 62 -8.44 8.83 12.84
N ALA A 63 -7.28 8.17 12.86
CA ALA A 63 -6.15 8.57 13.66
C ALA A 63 -5.67 9.95 13.18
N THR A 64 -6.28 10.99 13.76
CA THR A 64 -5.82 12.37 13.67
C THR A 64 -4.40 12.40 14.22
N ASP A 65 -3.42 12.84 13.44
CA ASP A 65 -2.13 13.20 14.03
C ASP A 65 -2.32 14.37 15.01
N GLU A 66 -1.35 14.60 15.88
CA GLU A 66 -1.42 15.65 16.92
C GLU A 66 -1.56 17.09 16.36
N GLY A 67 -1.67 17.27 15.04
CA GLY A 67 -1.89 18.54 14.33
C GLY A 67 -3.20 18.64 13.54
N GLY A 68 -4.14 17.69 13.66
CA GLY A 68 -5.45 17.81 13.01
C GLY A 68 -5.46 17.49 11.51
N ARG A 69 -4.38 16.91 10.96
CA ARG A 69 -4.29 16.58 9.54
C ARG A 69 -4.88 15.19 9.29
N LEU A 70 -5.79 15.09 8.32
CA LEU A 70 -6.26 13.80 7.82
C LEU A 70 -5.08 13.08 7.16
N GLN A 71 -4.67 11.94 7.70
CA GLN A 71 -3.68 11.09 7.03
C GLN A 71 -4.21 10.70 5.65
N ARG A 72 -3.48 11.10 4.61
CA ARG A 72 -3.79 10.77 3.22
C ARG A 72 -3.06 9.50 2.86
N PHE A 73 -3.70 8.63 2.10
CA PHE A 73 -3.11 7.37 1.66
C PHE A 73 -3.12 7.23 0.15
N ALA A 74 -2.27 6.36 -0.38
CA ALA A 74 -2.30 5.92 -1.77
C ALA A 74 -2.21 4.40 -1.81
N THR A 75 -2.86 3.78 -2.79
CA THR A 75 -2.74 2.34 -3.02
C THR A 75 -1.77 2.10 -4.17
N LEU A 76 -0.78 1.24 -3.94
CA LEU A 76 0.10 0.70 -4.96
C LEU A 76 -0.31 -0.75 -5.23
N ASP A 77 -0.91 -1.00 -6.39
CA ASP A 77 -1.27 -2.33 -6.86
C ASP A 77 -0.16 -2.90 -7.74
N VAL A 78 0.24 -4.14 -7.46
CA VAL A 78 1.12 -4.93 -8.32
C VAL A 78 0.31 -6.13 -8.80
N ARG A 79 0.01 -6.18 -10.10
CA ARG A 79 -0.82 -7.22 -10.72
C ARG A 79 -0.04 -8.02 -11.74
N TRP A 80 -0.36 -9.30 -11.85
CA TRP A 80 0.23 -10.19 -12.86
C TRP A 80 -0.76 -11.27 -13.28
N ASN A 81 -0.52 -11.81 -14.48
CA ASN A 81 -1.21 -13.01 -14.95
C ASN A 81 -0.74 -14.22 -14.12
N SER A 82 -1.68 -14.90 -13.47
CA SER A 82 -1.42 -16.09 -12.65
C SER A 82 -2.06 -17.34 -13.21
N GLN A 83 -2.35 -17.37 -14.51
CA GLN A 83 -2.89 -18.54 -15.19
C GLN A 83 -1.93 -19.72 -15.04
N GLY A 84 -2.44 -20.85 -14.57
CA GLY A 84 -1.65 -22.07 -14.35
C GLY A 84 -0.83 -22.08 -13.06
N ILE A 85 -0.88 -21.03 -12.24
CA ILE A 85 -0.33 -21.05 -10.88
C ILE A 85 -1.36 -21.65 -9.94
N ALA A 86 -0.98 -22.71 -9.22
CA ALA A 86 -1.82 -23.35 -8.23
C ALA A 86 -1.92 -22.49 -6.95
N THR A 87 -3.07 -22.54 -6.27
CA THR A 87 -3.32 -21.79 -5.03
C THR A 87 -2.27 -22.13 -3.95
N GLU A 88 -1.85 -23.39 -3.87
CA GLU A 88 -0.85 -23.87 -2.92
C GLU A 88 0.52 -23.24 -3.17
N ALA A 89 0.94 -23.20 -4.44
CA ALA A 89 2.21 -22.58 -4.83
C ALA A 89 2.18 -21.06 -4.56
N TRP A 90 1.04 -20.40 -4.81
CA TRP A 90 0.85 -19.00 -4.47
C TRP A 90 0.89 -18.74 -2.95
N LEU A 91 0.28 -19.60 -2.13
CA LEU A 91 0.31 -19.49 -0.67
C LEU A 91 1.72 -19.66 -0.13
N ASP A 92 2.46 -20.67 -0.59
CA ASP A 92 3.86 -20.90 -0.23
C ASP A 92 4.73 -19.69 -0.58
N TRP A 93 4.58 -19.17 -1.80
CA TRP A 93 5.26 -17.94 -2.21
C TRP A 93 4.93 -16.77 -1.29
N LYS A 94 3.64 -16.53 -1.00
CA LYS A 94 3.16 -15.41 -0.16
C LYS A 94 3.76 -15.47 1.25
N GLU A 95 3.88 -16.66 1.82
CA GLU A 95 4.44 -16.89 3.16
C GLU A 95 5.97 -16.75 3.18
N ARG A 96 6.65 -17.13 2.09
CA ARG A 96 8.11 -16.99 1.93
C ARG A 96 8.58 -15.59 1.53
N VAL A 97 7.69 -14.63 1.26
CA VAL A 97 8.10 -13.26 0.91
C VAL A 97 8.76 -12.58 2.09
N VAL A 98 10.08 -12.69 2.14
CA VAL A 98 10.95 -12.09 3.15
C VAL A 98 11.76 -10.93 2.58
N THR A 99 12.08 -10.00 3.45
CA THR A 99 12.74 -8.74 3.16
C THR A 99 13.74 -8.45 4.28
N ILE A 100 14.88 -7.88 3.95
CA ILE A 100 15.89 -7.50 4.94
C ILE A 100 15.62 -6.03 5.29
N ASP A 101 15.35 -5.76 6.57
CA ASP A 101 15.21 -4.40 7.11
C ASP A 101 16.59 -3.78 7.37
N ALA A 102 16.66 -2.45 7.53
CA ALA A 102 17.89 -1.69 7.81
C ALA A 102 18.46 -1.91 9.23
N GLY A 103 18.26 -3.11 9.80
CA GLY A 103 18.70 -3.54 11.12
C GLY A 103 18.91 -5.06 11.20
N ASP A 104 19.35 -5.69 10.10
CA ASP A 104 19.74 -7.11 9.95
C ASP A 104 18.65 -8.16 10.22
N ALA A 105 17.44 -7.76 10.59
CA ALA A 105 16.31 -8.68 10.74
C ALA A 105 15.68 -9.05 9.39
N THR A 106 15.37 -10.33 9.23
CA THR A 106 14.52 -10.82 8.13
C THR A 106 13.07 -10.66 8.53
N LEU A 107 12.33 -9.82 7.82
CA LEU A 107 10.93 -9.53 8.05
C LEU A 107 10.13 -9.86 6.80
N THR A 108 8.91 -10.37 6.97
CA THR A 108 7.98 -10.52 5.85
C THR A 108 7.56 -9.17 5.29
N LEU A 109 7.13 -9.13 4.03
CA LEU A 109 6.59 -7.89 3.42
C LEU A 109 5.45 -7.29 4.25
N ARG A 110 4.64 -8.13 4.91
CA ARG A 110 3.56 -7.70 5.80
C ARG A 110 4.06 -6.98 7.03
N GLU A 111 5.04 -7.55 7.72
CA GLU A 111 5.61 -6.96 8.93
C GLU A 111 6.31 -5.63 8.63
N VAL A 112 7.02 -5.54 7.49
CA VAL A 112 7.61 -4.27 7.04
C VAL A 112 6.52 -3.22 6.78
N ALA A 113 5.45 -3.59 6.08
CA ALA A 113 4.35 -2.66 5.83
C ALA A 113 3.77 -2.14 7.16
N GLU A 114 3.43 -3.04 8.09
CA GLU A 114 2.84 -2.69 9.38
C GLU A 114 3.72 -1.75 10.20
N ARG A 115 5.03 -2.03 10.28
CA ARG A 115 6.00 -1.17 10.99
C ARG A 115 6.11 0.24 10.43
N HIS A 116 5.79 0.43 9.16
CA HIS A 116 5.87 1.71 8.47
C HIS A 116 4.50 2.39 8.29
N GLY A 117 3.48 1.96 9.05
CA GLY A 117 2.13 2.52 8.96
C GLY A 117 1.47 2.28 7.60
N SER A 118 1.91 1.22 6.92
CA SER A 118 1.40 0.73 5.65
C SER A 118 0.69 -0.60 5.87
N GLU A 119 -0.12 -1.04 4.90
CA GLU A 119 -0.77 -2.35 4.97
C GLU A 119 -0.64 -3.07 3.63
N VAL A 120 -0.58 -4.41 3.67
CA VAL A 120 -0.52 -5.25 2.47
C VAL A 120 -1.66 -6.25 2.41
N TRP A 121 -2.31 -6.32 1.25
CA TRP A 121 -3.30 -7.34 0.92
C TRP A 121 -2.84 -8.13 -0.29
N PHE A 122 -3.14 -9.43 -0.29
CA PHE A 122 -2.81 -10.34 -1.37
C PHE A 122 -4.11 -10.98 -1.88
N GLN A 123 -4.26 -11.07 -3.19
CA GLN A 123 -5.37 -11.73 -3.85
C GLN A 123 -4.83 -12.64 -4.95
N HIS A 124 -5.39 -13.84 -5.02
CA HIS A 124 -5.17 -14.79 -6.09
C HIS A 124 -6.52 -15.28 -6.60
N ASP A 125 -6.72 -15.16 -7.90
CA ASP A 125 -7.88 -15.73 -8.60
C ASP A 125 -7.37 -16.62 -9.73
N PRO A 126 -7.22 -17.94 -9.48
CA PRO A 126 -6.74 -18.87 -10.51
C PRO A 126 -7.77 -19.04 -11.64
N SER A 127 -9.06 -18.77 -11.38
CA SER A 127 -10.12 -18.89 -12.37
C SER A 127 -10.12 -17.72 -13.36
N ALA A 128 -9.84 -16.50 -12.88
CA ALA A 128 -9.63 -15.32 -13.71
C ALA A 128 -8.21 -15.24 -14.29
N GLY A 129 -7.30 -16.10 -13.83
CA GLY A 129 -5.88 -16.07 -14.21
C GLY A 129 -5.20 -14.76 -13.79
N GLN A 130 -5.66 -14.15 -12.69
CA GLN A 130 -5.14 -12.87 -12.21
C GLN A 130 -4.81 -12.94 -10.73
N SER A 131 -3.66 -12.37 -10.39
CA SER A 131 -3.25 -12.18 -9.00
C SER A 131 -2.72 -10.78 -8.80
N TYR A 132 -2.87 -10.29 -7.58
CA TYR A 132 -2.29 -9.02 -7.19
C TYR A 132 -1.94 -8.98 -5.72
N PHE A 133 -1.05 -8.06 -5.38
CA PHE A 133 -0.99 -7.54 -4.03
C PHE A 133 -1.10 -6.02 -4.06
N ARG A 134 -1.68 -5.47 -2.98
CA ARG A 134 -1.93 -4.05 -2.80
C ARG A 134 -1.21 -3.59 -1.55
N LEU A 135 -0.41 -2.54 -1.68
CA LEU A 135 0.17 -1.80 -0.57
C LEU A 135 -0.63 -0.52 -0.35
N LEU A 136 -1.10 -0.26 0.86
CA LEU A 136 -1.55 1.05 1.31
C LEU A 136 -0.34 1.82 1.83
N LEU A 137 -0.05 2.95 1.22
CA LEU A 137 1.12 3.78 1.53
C LEU A 137 0.65 5.12 2.09
N PRO A 138 1.24 5.63 3.19
CA PRO A 138 1.00 6.98 3.65
C PRO A 138 1.53 7.99 2.63
N LEU A 139 0.77 9.05 2.38
CA LEU A 139 1.18 10.16 1.52
C LEU A 139 1.94 11.21 2.32
N ALA A 140 2.91 11.86 1.66
CA ALA A 140 3.64 12.95 2.29
C ALA A 140 2.71 14.14 2.51
N ASP A 141 2.87 14.79 3.67
CA ASP A 141 2.06 15.94 4.06
C ASP A 141 2.35 17.19 3.23
N ALA A 142 3.58 17.32 2.74
CA ALA A 142 3.98 18.38 1.84
C ALA A 142 4.86 17.82 0.71
N PRO A 143 4.87 18.45 -0.48
CA PRO A 143 5.97 18.26 -1.42
C PRO A 143 7.30 18.49 -0.68
N PRO A 144 8.36 17.72 -0.98
CA PRO A 144 9.69 18.10 -0.53
C PRO A 144 9.93 19.55 -0.96
N PRO A 145 10.63 20.36 -0.14
CA PRO A 145 10.95 21.73 -0.51
C PRO A 145 11.56 21.70 -1.91
N ALA A 146 11.02 22.52 -2.81
CA ALA A 146 11.62 22.71 -4.11
C ALA A 146 13.10 22.98 -3.86
N GLN A 147 13.98 22.19 -4.47
CA GLN A 147 15.41 22.45 -4.41
C GLN A 147 15.63 23.78 -5.14
N ASP A 148 15.47 24.87 -4.41
CA ASP A 148 15.68 26.22 -4.90
C ASP A 148 17.17 26.33 -5.17
N GLN A 149 17.50 26.20 -6.46
CA GLN A 149 18.67 26.73 -7.13
C GLN A 149 19.95 26.69 -6.29
N MET A 150 20.66 25.57 -6.40
CA MET A 150 22.09 25.55 -6.12
C MET A 150 22.76 26.59 -7.03
N PRO A 151 23.34 27.69 -6.50
CA PRO A 151 24.12 28.59 -7.35
C PRO A 151 25.32 27.77 -7.85
N ILE A 152 25.49 27.81 -9.17
CA ILE A 152 26.60 27.19 -9.91
C ILE A 152 27.93 27.77 -9.42
#